data_AF-A0A7C6QDG5-F1
#
_entry.id   AF-A0A7C6QDG5-F1
#
_cell.length_a   1.000
_cell.length_b   1.000
_cell.length_c   1.000
_cell.angle_alpha   90.00
_cell.angle_beta   90.00
_cell.angle_gamma   90.00
#
_symmetry.space_group_name_H-M   'P 1'
#
loop_
_entity.id
_entity.type
_entity.pdbx_description
1 polymer ?
#
loop_
_entity_poly.entity_id
_entity_poly.type
_entity_poly.pdbx_seq_one_letter_code
_entity_poly.pdbx_strand_id
1 'polypeptide(L)'
;MTKLQVVSLTVVLLLFCTAAAFAGESQLEAAKATAIGFAADHADLTVELAQTLWNYAEVGLNEYQSYVYVRDVLKDAGFSIIQSAAGIPTCLVATWGSGKPVLGIYADLDALPGIGHGCGHNLNTAAGVVAAMSIKHAMETHSIPGTIKVFINPAEEIWDVAPLVAAAGHYADVDVLISFHADSQNTAEFGSTMAMDHVEYKFKGKAAHAAAAPEMGVSALDAVELMNIAVNYLREHLIQEMRIHYVITDGGEAPNIVPATAASRYFIRGPEYPDVAYARKRIDDCAKAAALATGAELEIGFSSGIYNKIPNKALAMLGVEAIDAIGPAEFTAEEIAAMEALGIEGVPSQEISEPSGGLSFGSNPIGDVTWNTPTATVNIATWVPGTPGHSEASALQSGSIYGLKGAITASKVLAVWGLELVMNPEALAEVRAEFEARMEGLPPYEGKAMIPLSAYPEAPGILVSAPGKVKLVTGSTAFVETIGDQISIATLEGDELGRFTVSDAAADEIVFDLDGEVSSGQQVKVTYTAADGDTWFYGYVHAQ
;
A
#
# COMPACT_ATOMS: atom_id res chain seq x y z
N MET A 1 -7.90 -51.60 33.64
CA MET A 1 -6.61 -51.58 32.92
C MET A 1 -5.48 -51.69 33.93
N THR A 2 -4.55 -52.62 33.74
CA THR A 2 -3.38 -52.75 34.63
C THR A 2 -2.38 -51.61 34.38
N LYS A 3 -1.57 -51.23 35.38
CA LYS A 3 -0.54 -50.17 35.24
C LYS A 3 0.38 -50.37 34.01
N LEU A 4 0.61 -51.62 33.61
CA LEU A 4 1.40 -51.97 32.42
C LEU A 4 0.68 -51.63 31.10
N GLN A 5 -0.65 -51.77 31.04
CA GLN A 5 -1.45 -51.39 29.86
C GLN A 5 -1.53 -49.87 29.68
N VAL A 6 -1.54 -49.10 30.76
CA VAL A 6 -1.52 -47.64 30.71
C VAL A 6 -0.16 -47.13 30.20
N VAL A 7 0.95 -47.69 30.69
CA VAL A 7 2.30 -47.32 30.22
C VAL A 7 2.51 -47.70 28.75
N SER A 8 2.08 -48.88 28.30
CA SER A 8 2.15 -49.25 26.88
C SER A 8 1.28 -48.39 25.98
N LEU A 9 0.09 -47.97 26.44
CA LEU A 9 -0.78 -47.08 25.66
C LEU A 9 -0.17 -45.66 25.54
N THR A 10 0.41 -45.14 26.62
CA THR A 10 1.10 -43.84 26.62
C THR A 10 2.34 -43.84 25.73
N VAL A 11 3.15 -44.90 25.77
CA VAL A 11 4.36 -45.04 24.92
C VAL A 11 3.99 -45.19 23.43
N VAL A 12 2.94 -45.94 23.11
CA VAL A 12 2.45 -46.06 21.74
C VAL A 12 1.89 -44.72 21.24
N LEU A 13 1.14 -43.99 22.06
CA LEU A 13 0.63 -42.65 21.71
C LEU A 13 1.78 -41.66 21.47
N LEU A 14 2.80 -41.66 22.34
CA LEU A 14 4.01 -40.85 22.19
C LEU A 14 4.76 -41.18 20.89
N LEU A 15 4.94 -42.47 20.56
CA LEU A 15 5.59 -42.90 19.33
C LEU A 15 4.82 -42.48 18.06
N PHE A 16 3.48 -42.56 18.09
CA PHE A 16 2.64 -42.10 16.98
C PHE A 16 2.67 -40.57 16.83
N CYS A 17 2.65 -39.80 17.93
CA CYS A 17 2.78 -38.35 17.89
C CYS A 17 4.14 -37.92 17.33
N THR A 18 5.24 -38.58 17.74
CA THR A 18 6.57 -38.26 17.20
C THR A 18 6.68 -38.58 15.71
N ALA A 19 6.13 -39.72 15.26
CA ALA A 19 6.18 -40.09 13.84
C ALA A 19 5.36 -39.14 12.95
N ALA A 20 4.22 -38.64 13.45
CA ALA A 20 3.41 -37.65 12.74
C ALA A 20 4.10 -36.28 12.66
N ALA A 21 4.77 -35.83 13.73
CA ALA A 21 5.54 -34.59 13.73
C ALA A 21 6.72 -34.64 12.74
N PHE A 22 7.51 -35.73 12.77
CA PHE A 22 8.60 -35.94 11.82
C PHE A 22 8.10 -36.02 10.36
N ALA A 23 6.93 -36.63 10.13
CA ALA A 23 6.34 -36.67 8.79
C ALA A 23 5.92 -35.28 8.30
N GLY A 24 5.33 -34.45 9.17
CA GLY A 24 4.94 -33.07 8.86
C GLY A 24 6.15 -32.18 8.55
N GLU A 25 7.19 -32.23 9.38
CA GLU A 25 8.45 -31.51 9.15
C GLU A 25 9.10 -31.94 7.82
N SER A 26 9.11 -33.25 7.53
CA SER A 26 9.64 -33.75 6.25
C SER A 26 8.83 -33.30 5.03
N GLN A 27 7.51 -33.10 5.16
CA GLN A 27 6.65 -32.62 4.09
C GLN A 27 6.82 -31.10 3.88
N LEU A 28 6.98 -30.33 4.95
CA LEU A 28 7.25 -28.90 4.89
C LEU A 28 8.55 -28.60 4.15
N GLU A 29 9.63 -29.30 4.48
CA GLU A 29 10.92 -29.13 3.79
C GLU A 29 10.84 -29.53 2.31
N ALA A 30 10.08 -30.58 1.97
CA ALA A 30 9.83 -30.96 0.58
C ALA A 30 9.01 -29.91 -0.18
N ALA A 31 8.02 -29.30 0.47
CA ALA A 31 7.22 -28.21 -0.10
C ALA A 31 8.06 -26.95 -0.33
N LYS A 32 8.89 -26.56 0.65
CA LYS A 32 9.86 -25.44 0.52
C LYS A 32 10.80 -25.67 -0.65
N ALA A 33 11.40 -26.86 -0.75
CA ALA A 33 12.28 -27.21 -1.88
C ALA A 33 11.56 -27.13 -3.24
N THR A 34 10.29 -27.53 -3.29
CA THR A 34 9.47 -27.44 -4.50
C THR A 34 9.20 -25.99 -4.90
N ALA A 35 8.86 -25.13 -3.94
CA ALA A 35 8.63 -23.71 -4.20
C ALA A 35 9.92 -22.98 -4.59
N ILE A 36 11.05 -23.27 -3.93
CA ILE A 36 12.37 -22.74 -4.30
C ILE A 36 12.74 -23.14 -5.73
N GLY A 37 12.52 -24.41 -6.08
CA GLY A 37 12.74 -24.92 -7.43
C GLY A 37 11.90 -24.19 -8.46
N PHE A 38 10.59 -24.02 -8.20
CA PHE A 38 9.70 -23.27 -9.08
C PHE A 38 10.17 -21.82 -9.28
N ALA A 39 10.50 -21.11 -8.20
CA ALA A 39 11.00 -19.73 -8.27
C ALA A 39 12.33 -19.62 -9.04
N ALA A 40 13.22 -20.63 -8.91
CA ALA A 40 14.48 -20.68 -9.65
C ALA A 40 14.25 -20.95 -11.14
N ASP A 41 13.37 -21.90 -11.48
CA ASP A 41 13.04 -22.26 -12.86
C ASP A 41 12.28 -21.14 -13.60
N HIS A 42 11.62 -20.25 -12.85
CA HIS A 42 10.89 -19.09 -13.37
C HIS A 42 11.60 -17.76 -13.05
N ALA A 43 12.92 -17.78 -12.83
CA ALA A 43 13.69 -16.55 -12.59
C ALA A 43 13.52 -15.51 -13.72
N ASP A 44 13.39 -15.96 -14.97
CA ASP A 44 13.15 -15.10 -16.12
C ASP A 44 11.82 -14.32 -16.01
N LEU A 45 10.78 -14.93 -15.42
CA LEU A 45 9.50 -14.25 -15.17
C LEU A 45 9.66 -13.15 -14.11
N THR A 46 10.41 -13.42 -13.03
CA THR A 46 10.73 -12.38 -12.03
C THR A 46 11.45 -11.20 -12.67
N VAL A 47 12.41 -11.48 -13.55
CA VAL A 47 13.17 -10.46 -14.28
C VAL A 47 12.26 -9.67 -15.22
N GLU A 48 11.44 -10.36 -16.02
CA GLU A 48 10.52 -9.74 -16.97
C GLU A 48 9.49 -8.86 -16.26
N LEU A 49 8.91 -9.34 -15.14
CA LEU A 49 8.03 -8.55 -14.29
C LEU A 49 8.71 -7.28 -13.79
N ALA A 50 9.87 -7.44 -13.15
CA ALA A 50 10.60 -6.32 -12.57
C ALA A 50 11.05 -5.30 -13.61
N GLN A 51 11.52 -5.74 -14.78
CA GLN A 51 11.96 -4.85 -15.86
C GLN A 51 10.80 -4.17 -16.56
N THR A 52 9.68 -4.85 -16.76
CA THR A 52 8.49 -4.27 -17.39
C THR A 52 7.94 -3.14 -16.54
N LEU A 53 7.74 -3.38 -15.24
CA LEU A 53 7.34 -2.35 -14.29
C LEU A 53 8.36 -1.21 -14.23
N TRP A 54 9.66 -1.54 -14.19
CA TRP A 54 10.72 -0.54 -14.20
C TRP A 54 10.67 0.40 -15.41
N ASN A 55 10.33 -0.14 -16.59
CA ASN A 55 10.22 0.63 -17.82
C ASN A 55 8.94 1.49 -17.87
N TYR A 56 7.84 1.02 -17.27
CA TYR A 56 6.61 1.82 -17.17
C TYR A 56 6.79 3.00 -16.23
N ALA A 57 7.40 2.77 -15.06
CA ALA A 57 7.72 3.80 -14.07
C ALA A 57 6.53 4.75 -13.78
N GLU A 58 5.33 4.19 -13.70
CA GLU A 58 4.10 4.96 -13.51
C GLU A 58 3.95 5.41 -12.06
N VAL A 59 3.62 6.69 -11.87
CA VAL A 59 3.48 7.29 -10.54
C VAL A 59 2.12 7.00 -9.92
N GLY A 60 2.04 7.22 -8.60
CA GLY A 60 0.84 7.12 -7.78
C GLY A 60 -0.48 7.52 -8.48
N LEU A 61 -1.45 6.60 -8.52
CA LEU A 61 -2.79 6.70 -9.14
C LEU A 61 -2.82 6.67 -10.68
N ASN A 62 -1.67 6.59 -11.33
CA ASN A 62 -1.55 6.54 -12.78
C ASN A 62 -0.89 5.24 -13.28
N GLU A 63 -0.90 4.19 -12.46
CA GLU A 63 -0.18 2.92 -12.70
C GLU A 63 -0.97 1.93 -13.56
N TYR A 64 -1.56 2.44 -14.64
CA TYR A 64 -2.50 1.71 -15.46
C TYR A 64 -1.87 0.54 -16.22
N GLN A 65 -0.71 0.75 -16.84
CA GLN A 65 0.01 -0.30 -17.58
C GLN A 65 0.55 -1.36 -16.62
N SER A 66 1.12 -0.90 -15.52
CA SER A 66 1.67 -1.73 -14.44
C SER A 66 0.58 -2.61 -13.82
N TYR A 67 -0.57 -2.02 -13.50
CA TYR A 67 -1.75 -2.72 -13.00
C TYR A 67 -2.24 -3.79 -13.98
N VAL A 68 -2.46 -3.44 -15.25
CA VAL A 68 -2.98 -4.38 -16.25
C VAL A 68 -2.04 -5.56 -16.43
N TYR A 69 -0.74 -5.29 -16.53
CA TYR A 69 0.26 -6.33 -16.72
C TYR A 69 0.32 -7.30 -15.52
N VAL A 70 0.37 -6.77 -14.28
CA VAL A 70 0.41 -7.61 -13.06
C VAL A 70 -0.88 -8.40 -12.88
N ARG A 71 -2.04 -7.76 -13.16
CA ARG A 71 -3.35 -8.41 -13.15
C ARG A 71 -3.36 -9.62 -14.07
N ASP A 72 -2.90 -9.44 -15.31
CA ASP A 72 -2.96 -10.48 -16.33
C ASP A 72 -2.03 -11.65 -15.97
N VAL A 73 -0.82 -11.39 -15.48
CA VAL A 73 0.07 -12.43 -14.96
C VAL A 73 -0.57 -13.25 -13.84
N LEU A 74 -1.24 -12.59 -12.88
CA LEU A 74 -1.91 -13.29 -11.77
C LEU A 74 -3.15 -14.07 -12.26
N LYS A 75 -3.95 -13.49 -13.16
CA LYS A 75 -5.13 -14.14 -13.76
C LYS A 75 -4.72 -15.38 -14.55
N ASP A 76 -3.67 -15.29 -15.36
CA ASP A 76 -3.10 -16.40 -16.14
C ASP A 76 -2.50 -17.48 -15.23
N ALA A 77 -1.96 -17.11 -14.07
CA ALA A 77 -1.52 -18.05 -13.04
C ALA A 77 -2.69 -18.76 -12.30
N GLY A 78 -3.94 -18.39 -12.61
CA GLY A 78 -5.17 -18.99 -12.09
C GLY A 78 -5.72 -18.33 -10.82
N PHE A 79 -5.28 -17.11 -10.49
CA PHE A 79 -5.88 -16.36 -9.38
C PHE A 79 -7.18 -15.69 -9.81
N SER A 80 -8.16 -15.67 -8.91
CA SER A 80 -9.37 -14.86 -9.06
C SER A 80 -9.05 -13.42 -8.67
N ILE A 81 -9.35 -12.46 -9.54
CA ILE A 81 -9.04 -11.05 -9.31
C ILE A 81 -10.26 -10.29 -8.81
N ILE A 82 -10.10 -9.55 -7.72
CA ILE A 82 -10.97 -8.42 -7.36
C ILE A 82 -10.29 -7.17 -7.93
N GLN A 83 -10.85 -6.64 -9.01
CA GLN A 83 -10.41 -5.38 -9.61
C GLN A 83 -10.92 -4.19 -8.81
N SER A 84 -10.20 -3.09 -8.90
CA SER A 84 -10.52 -1.82 -8.25
C SER A 84 -10.82 -1.93 -6.76
N ALA A 85 -10.00 -2.67 -6.03
CA ALA A 85 -10.18 -2.85 -4.59
C ALA A 85 -10.23 -1.48 -3.88
N ALA A 86 -11.12 -1.36 -2.90
CA ALA A 86 -11.47 -0.10 -2.22
C ALA A 86 -11.93 1.05 -3.13
N GLY A 87 -12.40 0.74 -4.35
CA GLY A 87 -12.82 1.76 -5.31
C GLY A 87 -11.66 2.53 -5.94
N ILE A 88 -10.44 2.00 -5.87
CA ILE A 88 -9.23 2.59 -6.47
C ILE A 88 -8.96 1.92 -7.81
N PRO A 89 -8.93 2.64 -8.95
CA PRO A 89 -8.86 2.02 -10.27
C PRO A 89 -7.73 1.01 -10.45
N THR A 90 -6.51 1.36 -10.03
CA THR A 90 -5.29 0.56 -10.22
C THR A 90 -4.93 -0.33 -9.03
N CYS A 91 -5.91 -0.66 -8.17
CA CYS A 91 -5.72 -1.57 -7.03
C CYS A 91 -6.40 -2.92 -7.26
N LEU A 92 -5.74 -4.02 -6.89
CA LEU A 92 -6.32 -5.35 -6.96
C LEU A 92 -6.02 -6.24 -5.76
N VAL A 93 -6.89 -7.22 -5.56
CA VAL A 93 -6.67 -8.36 -4.66
C VAL A 93 -6.84 -9.65 -5.46
N ALA A 94 -5.77 -10.42 -5.60
CA ALA A 94 -5.79 -11.71 -6.29
C ALA A 94 -5.91 -12.84 -5.26
N THR A 95 -6.83 -13.78 -5.44
CA THR A 95 -7.05 -14.90 -4.50
C THR A 95 -6.93 -16.24 -5.20
N TRP A 96 -6.23 -17.19 -4.59
CA TRP A 96 -6.19 -18.58 -5.01
C TRP A 96 -6.35 -19.53 -3.81
N GLY A 97 -6.96 -20.69 -4.04
CA GLY A 97 -7.17 -21.70 -3.01
C GLY A 97 -8.46 -21.50 -2.22
N SER A 98 -8.57 -22.21 -1.09
CA SER A 98 -9.73 -22.13 -0.21
C SER A 98 -9.42 -22.65 1.18
N GLY A 99 -10.15 -22.16 2.17
CA GLY A 99 -9.99 -22.57 3.57
C GLY A 99 -8.86 -21.82 4.27
N LYS A 100 -8.35 -22.44 5.33
CA LYS A 100 -7.38 -21.83 6.25
C LYS A 100 -6.06 -22.63 6.24
N PRO A 101 -4.92 -21.97 6.52
CA PRO A 101 -4.79 -20.53 6.76
C PRO A 101 -4.92 -19.70 5.47
N VAL A 102 -5.20 -18.40 5.64
CA VAL A 102 -5.18 -17.38 4.59
C VAL A 102 -3.87 -16.60 4.73
N LEU A 103 -2.93 -16.86 3.82
CA LEU A 103 -1.67 -16.14 3.69
C LEU A 103 -1.84 -14.95 2.77
N GLY A 104 -1.54 -13.74 3.25
CA GLY A 104 -1.43 -12.53 2.46
C GLY A 104 0.00 -12.30 1.99
N ILE A 105 0.16 -11.87 0.73
CA ILE A 105 1.40 -11.30 0.20
C ILE A 105 1.10 -9.88 -0.24
N TYR A 106 1.82 -8.90 0.29
CA TYR A 106 1.63 -7.49 0.00
C TYR A 106 2.77 -6.97 -0.89
N ALA A 107 2.41 -6.20 -1.92
CA ALA A 107 3.37 -5.46 -2.72
C ALA A 107 2.78 -4.14 -3.25
N ASP A 108 3.66 -3.15 -3.38
CA ASP A 108 3.40 -1.89 -4.06
C ASP A 108 4.00 -1.91 -5.46
N LEU A 109 3.44 -1.14 -6.39
CA LEU A 109 3.89 -1.10 -7.79
C LEU A 109 4.14 0.30 -8.35
N ASP A 110 3.94 1.37 -7.58
CA ASP A 110 4.11 2.74 -8.06
C ASP A 110 5.57 3.18 -8.11
N ALA A 111 5.84 4.16 -8.97
CA ALA A 111 7.14 4.81 -9.12
C ALA A 111 7.13 6.24 -8.56
N LEU A 112 8.32 6.80 -8.40
CA LEU A 112 8.53 8.16 -7.90
C LEU A 112 8.59 9.18 -9.05
N PRO A 113 7.92 10.35 -8.92
CA PRO A 113 7.97 11.41 -9.92
C PRO A 113 9.41 11.86 -10.23
N GLY A 114 9.82 11.72 -11.49
CA GLY A 114 11.13 12.15 -11.98
C GLY A 114 12.32 11.26 -11.58
N ILE A 115 12.10 10.19 -10.81
CA ILE A 115 13.14 9.25 -10.37
C ILE A 115 12.93 7.84 -10.95
N GLY A 116 11.67 7.42 -11.15
CA GLY A 116 11.34 6.04 -11.48
C GLY A 116 11.24 5.18 -10.21
N HIS A 117 11.55 3.89 -10.28
CA HIS A 117 11.45 2.98 -9.12
C HIS A 117 12.62 3.13 -8.14
N GLY A 118 12.80 4.34 -7.60
CA GLY A 118 13.79 4.63 -6.56
C GLY A 118 13.50 3.98 -5.19
N CYS A 119 12.28 3.48 -4.97
CA CYS A 119 11.90 2.70 -3.79
C CYS A 119 11.92 1.18 -4.05
N GLY A 120 12.12 0.76 -5.31
CA GLY A 120 12.20 -0.66 -5.68
C GLY A 120 10.85 -1.39 -5.78
N HIS A 121 9.73 -0.68 -5.89
CA HIS A 121 8.38 -1.29 -5.99
C HIS A 121 8.23 -2.25 -7.18
N ASN A 122 8.98 -2.04 -8.27
CA ASN A 122 9.06 -2.99 -9.38
C ASN A 122 9.62 -4.37 -8.93
N LEU A 123 10.60 -4.37 -8.02
CA LEU A 123 11.18 -5.58 -7.44
C LEU A 123 10.21 -6.20 -6.44
N ASN A 124 9.58 -5.37 -5.59
CA ASN A 124 8.64 -5.82 -4.56
C ASN A 124 7.48 -6.60 -5.19
N THR A 125 6.85 -6.02 -6.22
CA THR A 125 5.75 -6.65 -6.96
C THR A 125 6.20 -7.90 -7.70
N ALA A 126 7.34 -7.87 -8.41
CA ALA A 126 7.83 -9.03 -9.14
C ALA A 126 8.10 -10.23 -8.21
N ALA A 127 8.78 -9.99 -7.09
CA ALA A 127 9.09 -11.02 -6.11
C ALA A 127 7.81 -11.56 -5.44
N GLY A 128 6.87 -10.69 -5.06
CA GLY A 128 5.61 -11.07 -4.42
C GLY A 128 4.73 -11.95 -5.33
N VAL A 129 4.59 -11.58 -6.61
CA VAL A 129 3.82 -12.35 -7.60
C VAL A 129 4.42 -13.73 -7.80
N VAL A 130 5.73 -13.81 -8.03
CA VAL A 130 6.40 -15.11 -8.26
C VAL A 130 6.43 -15.96 -6.99
N ALA A 131 6.54 -15.36 -5.80
CA ALA A 131 6.41 -16.07 -4.54
C ALA A 131 5.02 -16.70 -4.39
N ALA A 132 3.95 -15.95 -4.69
CA ALA A 132 2.58 -16.45 -4.65
C ALA A 132 2.38 -17.65 -5.60
N MET A 133 2.93 -17.57 -6.82
CA MET A 133 2.91 -18.67 -7.79
C MET A 133 3.71 -19.88 -7.31
N SER A 134 4.85 -19.66 -6.66
CA SER A 134 5.72 -20.71 -6.12
C SER A 134 5.06 -21.46 -4.96
N ILE A 135 4.43 -20.72 -4.04
CA ILE A 135 3.68 -21.30 -2.91
C ILE A 135 2.46 -22.07 -3.46
N LYS A 136 1.70 -21.48 -4.39
CA LYS A 136 0.60 -22.17 -5.08
C LYS A 136 1.06 -23.49 -5.69
N HIS A 137 2.15 -23.49 -6.44
CA HIS A 137 2.67 -24.69 -7.10
C HIS A 137 3.06 -25.79 -6.08
N ALA A 138 3.72 -25.42 -4.99
CA ALA A 138 4.03 -26.35 -3.91
C ALA A 138 2.75 -26.88 -3.24
N MET A 139 1.76 -26.02 -2.99
CA MET A 139 0.49 -26.43 -2.40
C MET A 139 -0.28 -27.42 -3.29
N GLU A 140 -0.32 -27.19 -4.60
CA GLU A 140 -0.91 -28.13 -5.57
C GLU A 140 -0.15 -29.45 -5.59
N THR A 141 1.18 -29.40 -5.66
CA THR A 141 2.06 -30.59 -5.76
C THR A 141 1.95 -31.48 -4.53
N HIS A 142 1.88 -30.88 -3.34
CA HIS A 142 1.89 -31.59 -2.06
C HIS A 142 0.50 -31.71 -1.42
N SER A 143 -0.56 -31.29 -2.13
CA SER A 143 -1.95 -31.29 -1.64
C SER A 143 -2.13 -30.56 -0.31
N ILE A 144 -1.47 -29.40 -0.17
CA ILE A 144 -1.52 -28.56 1.03
C ILE A 144 -2.76 -27.66 0.95
N PRO A 145 -3.68 -27.70 1.94
CA PRO A 145 -4.83 -26.81 1.98
C PRO A 145 -4.44 -25.39 2.39
N GLY A 146 -5.25 -24.41 1.99
CA GLY A 146 -5.06 -23.01 2.37
C GLY A 146 -5.50 -22.05 1.27
N THR A 147 -5.39 -20.77 1.57
CA THR A 147 -5.71 -19.67 0.65
C THR A 147 -4.52 -18.73 0.55
N ILE A 148 -4.20 -18.28 -0.66
CA ILE A 148 -3.21 -17.23 -0.91
C ILE A 148 -3.97 -15.99 -1.40
N LYS A 149 -3.67 -14.84 -0.81
CA LYS A 149 -4.11 -13.52 -1.29
C LYS A 149 -2.91 -12.66 -1.65
N VAL A 150 -2.89 -12.09 -2.84
CA VAL A 150 -1.89 -11.11 -3.26
C VAL A 150 -2.54 -9.75 -3.33
N PHE A 151 -2.01 -8.80 -2.57
CA PHE A 151 -2.46 -7.42 -2.51
C PHE A 151 -1.49 -6.57 -3.30
N ILE A 152 -1.97 -5.99 -4.39
CA ILE A 152 -1.20 -5.08 -5.23
C ILE A 152 -1.76 -3.68 -5.01
N ASN A 153 -1.02 -2.88 -4.26
CA ASN A 153 -1.43 -1.53 -3.87
C ASN A 153 -0.73 -0.49 -4.75
N PRO A 154 -1.48 0.47 -5.33
CA PRO A 154 -0.91 1.63 -6.01
C PRO A 154 -0.57 2.74 -5.00
N ALA A 155 0.13 3.76 -5.48
CA ALA A 155 0.28 5.06 -4.82
C ALA A 155 0.71 5.05 -3.33
N GLU A 156 1.61 4.15 -2.94
CA GLU A 156 2.21 4.18 -1.58
C GLU A 156 2.91 5.53 -1.34
N GLU A 157 3.62 6.05 -2.34
CA GLU A 157 4.53 7.19 -2.19
C GLU A 157 3.84 8.56 -2.06
N ILE A 158 2.58 8.67 -2.49
CA ILE A 158 1.89 9.98 -2.60
C ILE A 158 0.53 9.98 -1.89
N TRP A 159 -0.17 8.83 -1.82
CA TRP A 159 -1.57 8.80 -1.41
C TRP A 159 -1.95 7.69 -0.42
N ASP A 160 -1.01 6.84 0.01
CA ASP A 160 -1.23 5.89 1.09
C ASP A 160 -2.47 4.98 0.85
N VAL A 161 -2.55 4.29 -0.30
CA VAL A 161 -3.76 3.52 -0.67
C VAL A 161 -4.02 2.32 0.25
N ALA A 162 -2.99 1.68 0.78
CA ALA A 162 -3.13 0.50 1.63
C ALA A 162 -4.09 0.71 2.84
N PRO A 163 -4.05 1.85 3.55
CA PRO A 163 -5.09 2.26 4.50
C PRO A 163 -6.54 2.24 3.97
N LEU A 164 -6.79 2.67 2.71
CA LEU A 164 -8.15 2.61 2.14
C LEU A 164 -8.57 1.16 1.86
N VAL A 165 -7.63 0.31 1.43
CA VAL A 165 -7.84 -1.14 1.28
C VAL A 165 -8.15 -1.80 2.61
N ALA A 166 -7.48 -1.37 3.68
CA ALA A 166 -7.76 -1.79 5.04
C ALA A 166 -9.14 -1.34 5.53
N ALA A 167 -9.49 -0.07 5.33
CA ALA A 167 -10.79 0.47 5.69
C ALA A 167 -11.95 -0.22 4.93
N ALA A 168 -11.71 -0.64 3.69
CA ALA A 168 -12.66 -1.42 2.89
C ALA A 168 -12.77 -2.91 3.32
N GLY A 169 -11.96 -3.36 4.29
CA GLY A 169 -12.05 -4.68 4.90
C GLY A 169 -11.36 -5.81 4.13
N HIS A 170 -10.52 -5.51 3.14
CA HIS A 170 -9.87 -6.54 2.31
C HIS A 170 -8.85 -7.40 3.05
N TYR A 171 -8.32 -6.93 4.19
CA TYR A 171 -7.40 -7.69 5.04
C TYR A 171 -8.09 -8.48 6.17
N ALA A 172 -9.40 -8.30 6.38
CA ALA A 172 -10.08 -8.75 7.60
C ALA A 172 -10.12 -10.28 7.81
N ASP A 173 -9.96 -11.07 6.74
CA ASP A 173 -9.95 -12.53 6.78
C ASP A 173 -8.55 -13.15 6.62
N VAL A 174 -7.51 -12.33 6.49
CA VAL A 174 -6.10 -12.74 6.41
C VAL A 174 -5.62 -13.18 7.79
N ASP A 175 -4.96 -14.34 7.88
CA ASP A 175 -4.42 -14.83 9.17
C ASP A 175 -3.02 -14.31 9.45
N VAL A 176 -2.24 -14.06 8.38
CA VAL A 176 -0.91 -13.47 8.41
C VAL A 176 -0.58 -12.90 7.04
N LEU A 177 0.11 -11.77 7.01
CA LEU A 177 0.53 -11.09 5.79
C LEU A 177 2.03 -10.87 5.79
N ILE A 178 2.69 -11.19 4.67
CA ILE A 178 4.13 -11.02 4.50
C ILE A 178 4.42 -10.12 3.31
N SER A 179 5.53 -9.40 3.37
CA SER A 179 5.98 -8.53 2.29
C SER A 179 7.50 -8.51 2.19
N PHE A 180 7.97 -8.01 1.05
CA PHE A 180 9.37 -7.75 0.78
C PHE A 180 9.54 -6.28 0.38
N HIS A 181 10.62 -5.67 0.84
CA HIS A 181 11.06 -4.36 0.40
C HIS A 181 12.52 -4.38 -0.06
N ALA A 182 12.79 -3.77 -1.21
CA ALA A 182 14.14 -3.51 -1.70
C ALA A 182 14.96 -2.66 -0.70
N ASP A 183 16.20 -3.06 -0.42
CA ASP A 183 17.07 -2.34 0.51
C ASP A 183 18.55 -2.55 0.14
N SER A 184 19.45 -1.97 0.91
CA SER A 184 20.87 -2.30 0.93
C SER A 184 21.25 -3.43 1.89
N GLN A 185 20.32 -3.92 2.71
CA GLN A 185 20.59 -4.90 3.78
C GLN A 185 19.66 -6.12 3.69
N ASN A 186 20.12 -7.26 4.21
CA ASN A 186 19.28 -8.44 4.42
C ASN A 186 18.86 -8.51 5.89
N THR A 187 17.58 -8.30 6.17
CA THR A 187 17.00 -8.31 7.52
C THR A 187 15.48 -8.37 7.46
N ALA A 188 14.81 -8.23 8.61
CA ALA A 188 13.39 -7.95 8.68
C ALA A 188 13.12 -6.80 9.66
N GLU A 189 11.95 -6.19 9.57
CA GLU A 189 11.50 -5.16 10.49
C GLU A 189 10.26 -5.58 11.30
N PHE A 190 10.28 -5.27 12.60
CA PHE A 190 9.09 -5.33 13.47
C PHE A 190 8.92 -4.04 14.28
N GLY A 191 9.61 -2.96 13.91
CA GLY A 191 9.48 -1.66 14.57
C GLY A 191 8.08 -1.04 14.43
N SER A 192 7.83 0.00 15.23
CA SER A 192 6.62 0.82 15.11
C SER A 192 6.92 2.13 14.36
N THR A 193 5.86 2.80 13.91
CA THR A 193 5.91 4.13 13.27
C THR A 193 4.95 5.08 13.99
N MET A 194 5.05 6.39 13.74
CA MET A 194 4.11 7.35 14.31
C MET A 194 2.78 7.31 13.57
N ALA A 195 1.69 7.18 14.31
CA ALA A 195 0.37 7.55 13.81
C ALA A 195 0.32 9.05 13.49
N MET A 196 -0.52 9.46 12.55
CA MET A 196 -0.62 10.84 12.11
C MET A 196 -2.03 11.23 11.67
N ASP A 197 -2.51 12.39 12.10
CA ASP A 197 -3.67 13.07 11.51
C ASP A 197 -3.21 14.34 10.77
N HIS A 198 -3.80 14.58 9.60
CA HIS A 198 -3.69 15.82 8.82
C HIS A 198 -5.02 16.58 8.87
N VAL A 199 -4.99 17.79 9.44
CA VAL A 199 -6.18 18.63 9.62
C VAL A 199 -5.91 20.04 9.12
N GLU A 200 -6.86 20.62 8.40
CA GLU A 200 -6.86 22.01 7.97
C GLU A 200 -7.94 22.79 8.74
N TYR A 201 -7.56 23.91 9.35
CA TYR A 201 -8.46 24.77 10.09
C TYR A 201 -8.62 26.07 9.31
N LYS A 202 -9.85 26.36 8.87
CA LYS A 202 -10.19 27.54 8.07
C LYS A 202 -11.04 28.47 8.90
N PHE A 203 -10.68 29.73 8.93
CA PHE A 203 -11.41 30.77 9.62
C PHE A 203 -12.02 31.74 8.62
N LYS A 204 -13.27 32.10 8.85
CA LYS A 204 -14.00 33.09 8.06
C LYS A 204 -14.43 34.24 8.95
N GLY A 205 -13.96 35.42 8.61
CA GLY A 205 -14.27 36.67 9.27
C GLY A 205 -14.96 37.64 8.32
N LYS A 206 -14.58 38.92 8.42
CA LYS A 206 -15.18 40.01 7.66
C LYS A 206 -14.14 41.07 7.34
N ALA A 207 -13.97 41.36 6.06
CA ALA A 207 -13.05 42.41 5.62
C ALA A 207 -13.54 43.80 6.05
N ALA A 208 -12.57 44.64 6.41
CA ALA A 208 -12.74 46.06 6.64
C ALA A 208 -11.43 46.78 6.32
N HIS A 209 -11.49 48.10 6.11
CA HIS A 209 -10.29 48.90 5.94
C HIS A 209 -9.53 48.96 7.27
N ALA A 210 -8.33 48.40 7.33
CA ALA A 210 -7.60 48.17 8.59
C ALA A 210 -7.31 49.45 9.38
N ALA A 211 -7.08 50.58 8.70
CA ALA A 211 -6.88 51.88 9.37
C ALA A 211 -8.15 52.72 9.59
N ALA A 212 -9.16 52.60 8.73
CA ALA A 212 -10.27 53.56 8.67
C ALA A 212 -11.53 53.09 9.40
N ALA A 213 -11.75 51.78 9.47
CA ALA A 213 -12.88 51.19 10.18
C ALA A 213 -12.56 49.77 10.70
N PRO A 214 -11.43 49.54 11.41
CA PRO A 214 -11.06 48.22 11.90
C PRO A 214 -12.16 47.56 12.75
N GLU A 215 -12.91 48.35 13.52
CA GLU A 215 -14.00 47.89 14.39
C GLU A 215 -15.18 47.25 13.64
N MET A 216 -15.25 47.42 12.32
CA MET A 216 -16.29 46.83 11.47
C MET A 216 -15.89 45.47 10.88
N GLY A 217 -14.62 45.07 11.08
CA GLY A 217 -14.05 43.82 10.59
C GLY A 217 -14.00 42.72 11.65
N VAL A 218 -13.76 41.50 11.18
CA VAL A 218 -13.46 40.32 12.00
C VAL A 218 -12.26 39.66 11.35
N SER A 219 -11.11 39.64 12.03
CA SER A 219 -9.86 39.14 11.46
C SER A 219 -9.79 37.61 11.57
N ALA A 220 -9.84 36.94 10.42
CA ALA A 220 -9.60 35.50 10.36
C ALA A 220 -8.13 35.16 10.65
N LEU A 221 -7.19 36.04 10.27
CA LEU A 221 -5.77 35.86 10.56
C LEU A 221 -5.49 35.90 12.07
N ASP A 222 -6.14 36.80 12.82
CA ASP A 222 -6.00 36.85 14.27
C ASP A 222 -6.45 35.51 14.91
N ALA A 223 -7.48 34.86 14.34
CA ALA A 223 -7.94 33.56 14.82
C ALA A 223 -6.90 32.46 14.55
N VAL A 224 -6.26 32.45 13.37
CA VAL A 224 -5.14 31.55 13.08
C VAL A 224 -3.97 31.78 14.03
N GLU A 225 -3.57 33.03 14.28
CA GLU A 225 -2.47 33.35 15.19
C GLU A 225 -2.78 32.93 16.63
N LEU A 226 -3.99 33.23 17.12
CA LEU A 226 -4.43 32.83 18.46
C LEU A 226 -4.47 31.30 18.63
N MET A 227 -4.98 30.58 17.62
CA MET A 227 -4.95 29.12 17.61
C MET A 227 -3.52 28.61 17.68
N ASN A 228 -2.62 29.12 16.84
CA ASN A 228 -1.22 28.70 16.79
C ASN A 228 -0.52 28.91 18.15
N ILE A 229 -0.74 30.06 18.80
CA ILE A 229 -0.21 30.35 20.15
C ILE A 229 -0.77 29.36 21.18
N ALA A 230 -2.09 29.13 21.18
CA ALA A 230 -2.72 28.19 22.09
C ALA A 230 -2.16 26.77 21.94
N VAL A 231 -1.94 26.32 20.69
CA VAL A 231 -1.32 25.01 20.41
C VAL A 231 0.15 24.96 20.83
N ASN A 232 0.89 26.07 20.71
CA ASN A 232 2.28 26.12 21.19
C ASN A 232 2.37 25.92 22.71
N TYR A 233 1.41 26.44 23.49
CA TYR A 233 1.33 26.15 24.92
C TYR A 233 0.81 24.73 25.22
N LEU A 234 -0.09 24.20 24.39
CA LEU A 234 -0.59 22.83 24.52
C LEU A 234 0.54 21.78 24.50
N ARG A 235 1.64 22.02 23.76
CA ARG A 235 2.77 21.08 23.62
C ARG A 235 3.37 20.64 24.96
N GLU A 236 3.42 21.51 25.97
CA GLU A 236 3.92 21.18 27.32
C GLU A 236 3.01 20.18 28.05
N HIS A 237 1.78 20.02 27.60
CA HIS A 237 0.75 19.22 28.26
C HIS A 237 0.34 17.98 27.45
N LEU A 238 1.21 17.55 26.53
CA LEU A 238 1.12 16.29 25.79
C LEU A 238 2.32 15.41 26.11
N ILE A 239 2.28 14.14 25.72
CA ILE A 239 3.45 13.24 25.88
C ILE A 239 4.63 13.74 25.06
N GLN A 240 5.84 13.41 25.51
CA GLN A 240 7.09 13.94 24.95
C GLN A 240 7.32 13.52 23.49
N GLU A 241 6.78 12.37 23.11
CA GLU A 241 6.90 11.76 21.79
C GLU A 241 6.05 12.47 20.74
N MET A 242 5.04 13.27 21.15
CA MET A 242 4.20 13.99 20.19
C MET A 242 5.00 14.93 19.30
N ARG A 243 4.63 14.99 18.02
CA ARG A 243 5.13 15.99 17.09
C ARG A 243 3.96 16.68 16.42
N ILE A 244 3.82 17.97 16.68
CA ILE A 244 2.81 18.83 16.05
C ILE A 244 3.56 19.80 15.14
N HIS A 245 3.11 19.95 13.90
CA HIS A 245 3.68 20.91 12.95
C HIS A 245 2.53 21.65 12.29
N TYR A 246 2.73 22.92 11.95
CA TYR A 246 1.74 23.67 11.20
C TYR A 246 2.37 24.67 10.24
N VAL A 247 1.62 25.02 9.20
CA VAL A 247 1.88 26.13 8.29
C VAL A 247 0.61 26.94 8.10
N ILE A 248 0.74 28.26 7.94
CA ILE A 248 -0.37 29.12 7.53
C ILE A 248 -0.49 29.00 6.01
N THR A 249 -1.60 28.43 5.53
CA THR A 249 -1.85 28.19 4.10
C THR A 249 -2.57 29.36 3.43
N ASP A 250 -3.32 30.15 4.21
CA ASP A 250 -3.90 31.44 3.82
C ASP A 250 -3.73 32.41 5.00
N GLY A 251 -3.06 33.54 4.76
CA GLY A 251 -2.80 34.58 5.75
C GLY A 251 -3.44 35.93 5.42
N GLY A 252 -4.34 35.98 4.44
CA GLY A 252 -4.85 37.22 3.87
C GLY A 252 -3.93 37.86 2.82
N GLU A 253 -4.52 38.76 2.02
CA GLU A 253 -3.93 39.25 0.77
C GLU A 253 -3.16 40.57 0.90
N ALA A 254 -3.57 41.46 1.81
CA ALA A 254 -3.02 42.81 1.89
C ALA A 254 -3.06 43.38 3.33
N PRO A 255 -1.98 44.04 3.79
CA PRO A 255 -1.87 44.51 5.17
C PRO A 255 -2.80 45.68 5.52
N ASN A 256 -3.36 46.38 4.53
CA ASN A 256 -4.32 47.47 4.74
C ASN A 256 -5.78 46.99 4.78
N ILE A 257 -6.03 45.69 4.68
CA ILE A 257 -7.34 45.05 4.70
C ILE A 257 -7.36 44.04 5.86
N VAL A 258 -8.39 44.09 6.71
CA VAL A 258 -8.61 43.06 7.72
C VAL A 258 -8.87 41.72 7.00
N PRO A 259 -8.08 40.65 7.22
CA PRO A 259 -8.26 39.38 6.52
C PRO A 259 -9.63 38.75 6.80
N ALA A 260 -10.44 38.57 5.75
CA ALA A 260 -11.75 37.92 5.85
C ALA A 260 -11.67 36.39 5.83
N THR A 261 -10.54 35.84 5.35
CA THR A 261 -10.24 34.41 5.35
C THR A 261 -8.81 34.23 5.83
N ALA A 262 -8.56 33.10 6.49
CA ALA A 262 -7.24 32.61 6.81
C ALA A 262 -7.34 31.11 7.10
N ALA A 263 -6.25 30.38 6.91
CA ALA A 263 -6.21 28.94 7.15
C ALA A 263 -4.84 28.48 7.66
N SER A 264 -4.86 27.44 8.49
CA SER A 264 -3.67 26.78 9.01
C SER A 264 -3.79 25.27 8.87
N ARG A 265 -2.75 24.64 8.33
CA ARG A 265 -2.68 23.20 8.12
C ARG A 265 -1.77 22.57 9.16
N TYR A 266 -2.23 21.49 9.80
CA TYR A 266 -1.55 20.79 10.86
C TYR A 266 -1.23 19.33 10.49
N PHE A 267 -0.04 18.89 10.88
CA PHE A 267 0.28 17.48 11.08
C PHE A 267 0.42 17.19 12.57
N ILE A 268 -0.29 16.17 13.04
CA ILE A 268 -0.37 15.77 14.44
C ILE A 268 0.11 14.33 14.52
N ARG A 269 1.29 14.08 15.08
CA ARG A 269 1.90 12.75 15.19
C ARG A 269 2.07 12.29 16.63
N GLY A 270 1.77 11.03 16.86
CA GLY A 270 1.93 10.34 18.15
C GLY A 270 2.38 8.89 17.95
N PRO A 271 2.94 8.25 18.99
CA PRO A 271 3.41 6.87 18.90
C PRO A 271 2.25 5.90 18.68
N GLU A 272 1.06 6.19 19.20
CA GLU A 272 -0.16 5.41 18.95
C GLU A 272 -1.31 6.30 18.46
N TYR A 273 -2.24 5.71 17.69
CA TYR A 273 -3.40 6.47 17.19
C TYR A 273 -4.25 7.12 18.31
N PRO A 274 -4.50 6.49 19.47
CA PRO A 274 -5.18 7.14 20.59
C PRO A 274 -4.51 8.45 21.06
N ASP A 275 -3.18 8.55 21.00
CA ASP A 275 -2.46 9.78 21.37
C ASP A 275 -2.75 10.90 20.37
N VAL A 276 -2.78 10.57 19.07
CA VAL A 276 -3.12 11.49 17.99
C VAL A 276 -4.56 11.98 18.15
N ALA A 277 -5.51 11.07 18.35
CA ALA A 277 -6.91 11.40 18.54
C ALA A 277 -7.13 12.31 19.77
N TYR A 278 -6.43 12.02 20.88
CA TYR A 278 -6.45 12.84 22.08
C TYR A 278 -5.88 14.25 21.82
N ALA A 279 -4.72 14.35 21.18
CA ALA A 279 -4.09 15.63 20.87
C ALA A 279 -4.93 16.45 19.88
N ARG A 280 -5.47 15.81 18.82
CA ARG A 280 -6.35 16.46 17.85
C ARG A 280 -7.56 17.07 18.52
N LYS A 281 -8.23 16.33 19.40
CA LYS A 281 -9.37 16.89 20.15
C LYS A 281 -9.00 18.18 20.89
N ARG A 282 -7.81 18.24 21.51
CA ARG A 282 -7.36 19.45 22.22
C ARG A 282 -6.98 20.59 21.28
N ILE A 283 -6.42 20.28 20.11
CA ILE A 283 -6.14 21.26 19.05
C ILE A 283 -7.44 21.82 18.47
N ASP A 284 -8.45 20.97 18.24
CA ASP A 284 -9.80 21.40 17.84
C ASP A 284 -10.39 22.38 18.88
N ASP A 285 -10.18 22.11 20.17
CA ASP A 285 -10.64 22.99 21.24
C ASP A 285 -9.86 24.33 21.27
N CYS A 286 -8.56 24.35 20.93
CA CYS A 286 -7.79 25.58 20.70
C CYS A 286 -8.34 26.39 19.51
N ALA A 287 -8.67 25.73 18.39
CA ALA A 287 -9.25 26.40 17.23
C ALA A 287 -10.62 27.03 17.56
N LYS A 288 -11.48 26.30 18.27
CA LYS A 288 -12.78 26.81 18.75
C LYS A 288 -12.62 28.02 19.67
N ALA A 289 -11.63 28.00 20.56
CA ALA A 289 -11.35 29.13 21.45
C ALA A 289 -10.90 30.37 20.67
N ALA A 290 -10.07 30.20 19.63
CA ALA A 290 -9.62 31.30 18.78
C ALA A 290 -10.77 31.91 17.95
N ALA A 291 -11.64 31.07 17.38
CA ALA A 291 -12.87 31.52 16.73
C ALA A 291 -13.75 32.33 17.68
N LEU A 292 -13.98 31.81 18.90
CA LEU A 292 -14.76 32.50 19.92
C LEU A 292 -14.15 33.85 20.32
N ALA A 293 -12.84 33.92 20.50
CA ALA A 293 -12.14 35.14 20.93
C ALA A 293 -12.19 36.26 19.88
N THR A 294 -12.20 35.91 18.60
CA THR A 294 -12.18 36.87 17.48
C THR A 294 -13.56 37.16 16.92
N GLY A 295 -14.53 36.27 17.14
CA GLY A 295 -15.82 36.30 16.47
C GLY A 295 -15.81 35.73 15.05
N ALA A 296 -14.72 35.08 14.63
CA ALA A 296 -14.65 34.38 13.35
C ALA A 296 -15.44 33.06 13.38
N GLU A 297 -15.91 32.62 12.22
CA GLU A 297 -16.45 31.28 12.00
C GLU A 297 -15.30 30.29 11.76
N LEU A 298 -15.41 29.06 12.29
CA LEU A 298 -14.42 27.99 12.12
C LEU A 298 -15.00 26.85 11.29
N GLU A 299 -14.24 26.40 10.30
CA GLU A 299 -14.41 25.13 9.60
C GLU A 299 -13.19 24.25 9.86
N ILE A 300 -13.42 23.01 10.32
CA ILE A 300 -12.37 22.01 10.53
C ILE A 300 -12.47 20.98 9.39
N GLY A 301 -11.47 20.98 8.52
CA GLY A 301 -11.34 20.02 7.42
C GLY A 301 -10.36 18.91 7.78
N PHE A 302 -10.87 17.73 8.11
CA PHE A 302 -10.04 16.53 8.21
C PHE A 302 -9.61 16.11 6.80
N SER A 303 -8.31 15.93 6.57
CA SER A 303 -7.77 15.63 5.23
C SER A 303 -7.45 14.15 5.07
N SER A 304 -6.66 13.58 5.98
CA SER A 304 -6.26 12.18 5.95
C SER A 304 -5.65 11.82 7.32
N GLY A 305 -5.53 10.54 7.62
CA GLY A 305 -4.77 10.05 8.77
C GLY A 305 -4.34 8.61 8.56
N ILE A 306 -3.25 8.24 9.24
CA ILE A 306 -2.67 6.89 9.22
C ILE A 306 -2.34 6.44 10.64
N TYR A 307 -2.41 5.14 10.86
CA TYR A 307 -2.17 4.49 12.14
C TYR A 307 -0.70 4.11 12.29
N ASN A 308 -0.25 3.92 13.54
CA ASN A 308 1.06 3.37 13.84
C ASN A 308 1.14 1.90 13.43
N LYS A 309 2.33 1.38 13.09
CA LYS A 309 2.51 -0.08 12.94
C LYS A 309 2.27 -0.81 14.26
N ILE A 310 1.74 -2.02 14.17
CA ILE A 310 1.65 -3.00 15.26
C ILE A 310 2.80 -4.00 15.09
N PRO A 311 3.82 -3.95 15.96
CA PRO A 311 4.97 -4.86 15.92
C PRO A 311 4.58 -6.34 15.99
N ASN A 312 5.22 -7.18 15.18
CA ASN A 312 5.17 -8.63 15.34
C ASN A 312 6.58 -9.22 15.20
N LYS A 313 7.26 -9.42 16.34
CA LYS A 313 8.64 -9.90 16.35
C LYS A 313 8.73 -11.36 15.92
N ALA A 314 7.82 -12.21 16.38
CA ALA A 314 7.80 -13.63 16.01
C ALA A 314 7.75 -13.80 14.48
N LEU A 315 6.92 -13.01 13.80
CA LEU A 315 6.82 -13.02 12.34
C LEU A 315 8.10 -12.55 11.66
N ALA A 316 8.70 -11.45 12.13
CA ALA A 316 9.96 -10.94 11.57
C ALA A 316 11.14 -11.91 11.75
N MET A 317 11.20 -12.63 12.88
CA MET A 317 12.22 -13.67 13.10
C MET A 317 12.11 -14.80 12.07
N LEU A 318 10.89 -15.29 11.80
CA LEU A 318 10.66 -16.29 10.74
C LEU A 318 11.07 -15.76 9.36
N GLY A 319 10.91 -14.46 9.11
CA GLY A 319 11.41 -13.80 7.91
C GLY A 319 12.93 -13.88 7.79
N VAL A 320 13.67 -13.56 8.86
CA VAL A 320 15.14 -13.68 8.89
C VAL A 320 15.60 -15.13 8.76
N GLU A 321 14.91 -16.09 9.39
CA GLU A 321 15.20 -17.52 9.20
C GLU A 321 15.02 -17.96 7.74
N ALA A 322 14.02 -17.43 7.05
CA ALA A 322 13.82 -17.68 5.62
C ALA A 322 14.93 -17.04 4.76
N ILE A 323 15.43 -15.86 5.13
CA ILE A 323 16.62 -15.26 4.48
C ILE A 323 17.84 -16.17 4.69
N ASP A 324 18.08 -16.64 5.91
CA ASP A 324 19.19 -17.54 6.25
C ASP A 324 19.12 -18.87 5.47
N ALA A 325 17.92 -19.41 5.28
CA ALA A 325 17.70 -20.64 4.53
C ALA A 325 18.01 -20.52 3.03
N ILE A 326 17.76 -19.35 2.42
CA ILE A 326 18.02 -19.09 0.99
C ILE A 326 19.44 -18.56 0.74
N GLY A 327 19.94 -17.73 1.65
CA GLY A 327 21.16 -16.95 1.48
C GLY A 327 20.97 -15.66 0.67
N PRO A 328 21.92 -14.73 0.75
CA PRO A 328 21.91 -13.49 -0.03
C PRO A 328 22.11 -13.75 -1.53
N ALA A 329 21.78 -12.76 -2.36
CA ALA A 329 22.01 -12.84 -3.81
C ALA A 329 23.52 -12.85 -4.15
N GLU A 330 23.92 -13.77 -5.04
CA GLU A 330 25.31 -13.90 -5.52
C GLU A 330 25.51 -13.25 -6.89
N PHE A 331 26.67 -12.60 -7.06
CA PHE A 331 27.04 -11.85 -8.27
C PHE A 331 28.36 -12.35 -8.86
N THR A 332 28.43 -12.51 -10.18
CA THR A 332 29.67 -12.89 -10.88
C THR A 332 30.57 -11.69 -11.09
N ALA A 333 31.85 -11.92 -11.39
CA ALA A 333 32.80 -10.85 -11.66
C ALA A 333 32.38 -9.98 -12.86
N GLU A 334 31.74 -10.58 -13.87
CA GLU A 334 31.23 -9.87 -15.05
C GLU A 334 30.05 -8.95 -14.69
N GLU A 335 29.16 -9.40 -13.80
CA GLU A 335 28.01 -8.61 -13.35
C GLU A 335 28.45 -7.43 -12.48
N ILE A 336 29.43 -7.66 -11.59
CA ILE A 336 30.05 -6.59 -10.79
C ILE A 336 30.70 -5.56 -11.71
N ALA A 337 31.48 -6.00 -12.70
CA ALA A 337 32.10 -5.09 -13.67
C ALA A 337 31.06 -4.32 -14.51
N ALA A 338 29.92 -4.94 -14.83
CA ALA A 338 28.83 -4.26 -15.52
C ALA A 338 28.19 -3.16 -14.64
N MET A 339 28.04 -3.40 -13.34
CA MET A 339 27.54 -2.40 -12.39
C MET A 339 28.53 -1.27 -12.14
N GLU A 340 29.83 -1.58 -12.04
CA GLU A 340 30.90 -0.57 -11.96
C GLU A 340 30.91 0.32 -13.22
N ALA A 341 30.68 -0.24 -14.41
CA ALA A 341 30.57 0.53 -15.65
C ALA A 341 29.34 1.47 -15.67
N LEU A 342 28.32 1.18 -14.86
CA LEU A 342 27.15 2.04 -14.63
C LEU A 342 27.37 3.05 -13.49
N GLY A 343 28.57 3.09 -12.89
CA GLY A 343 28.91 4.00 -11.81
C GLY A 343 28.47 3.52 -10.41
N ILE A 344 28.12 2.24 -10.27
CA ILE A 344 27.75 1.63 -8.99
C ILE A 344 28.97 0.85 -8.46
N GLU A 345 29.63 1.40 -7.46
CA GLU A 345 30.79 0.77 -6.82
C GLU A 345 30.37 -0.16 -5.68
N GLY A 346 30.94 -1.37 -5.65
CA GLY A 346 30.67 -2.38 -4.62
C GLY A 346 29.58 -3.38 -4.99
N VAL A 347 29.13 -4.14 -4.00
CA VAL A 347 28.11 -5.19 -4.15
C VAL A 347 27.05 -5.07 -3.06
N PRO A 348 25.80 -5.49 -3.31
CA PRO A 348 24.79 -5.60 -2.27
C PRO A 348 25.27 -6.44 -1.09
N SER A 349 24.82 -6.09 0.11
CA SER A 349 25.27 -6.74 1.35
C SER A 349 25.05 -8.26 1.28
N GLN A 350 26.04 -9.00 1.76
CA GLN A 350 25.96 -10.45 1.98
C GLN A 350 25.69 -10.78 3.46
N GLU A 351 25.67 -9.77 4.32
CA GLU A 351 25.39 -9.93 5.75
C GLU A 351 23.88 -10.05 5.96
N ILE A 352 23.50 -10.98 6.82
CA ILE A 352 22.14 -11.15 7.32
C ILE A 352 22.16 -10.68 8.77
N SER A 353 21.24 -9.79 9.11
CA SER A 353 21.19 -9.16 10.43
C SER A 353 19.86 -9.42 11.13
N GLU A 354 19.94 -9.57 12.46
CA GLU A 354 18.78 -9.70 13.33
C GLU A 354 17.79 -8.55 13.12
N PRO A 355 16.48 -8.82 13.23
CA PRO A 355 15.50 -7.81 12.94
C PRO A 355 15.49 -6.71 14.01
N SER A 356 15.16 -5.49 13.63
CA SER A 356 15.14 -4.33 14.53
C SER A 356 13.72 -3.93 14.96
N GLY A 357 13.57 -3.46 16.21
CA GLY A 357 12.29 -3.22 16.88
C GLY A 357 12.08 -1.80 17.43
N GLY A 358 12.62 -0.78 16.76
CA GLY A 358 12.54 0.62 17.23
C GLY A 358 11.24 1.34 16.87
N LEU A 359 10.96 2.45 17.55
CA LEU A 359 9.98 3.43 17.09
C LEU A 359 10.65 4.37 16.08
N SER A 360 10.23 4.30 14.82
CA SER A 360 10.52 5.33 13.83
C SER A 360 9.63 6.55 14.06
N PHE A 361 10.22 7.75 14.00
CA PHE A 361 9.45 9.01 14.06
C PHE A 361 8.80 9.38 12.72
N GLY A 362 9.01 8.57 11.68
CA GLY A 362 8.27 8.64 10.42
C GLY A 362 6.89 7.99 10.54
N SER A 363 6.06 8.17 9.52
CA SER A 363 4.74 7.55 9.40
C SER A 363 4.71 6.75 8.10
N ASN A 364 4.05 5.59 8.09
CA ASN A 364 4.04 4.68 6.94
C ASN A 364 2.66 4.00 6.82
N PRO A 365 2.07 3.92 5.61
CA PRO A 365 0.72 3.42 5.37
C PRO A 365 0.50 1.96 5.74
N ILE A 366 1.54 1.13 5.76
CA ILE A 366 1.43 -0.28 6.18
C ILE A 366 1.02 -0.40 7.66
N GLY A 367 1.13 0.70 8.44
CA GLY A 367 0.60 0.77 9.79
C GLY A 367 -0.86 0.35 9.84
N ASP A 368 -1.71 0.91 8.99
CA ASP A 368 -3.12 0.56 8.89
C ASP A 368 -3.37 -0.91 8.54
N VAL A 369 -2.52 -1.50 7.69
CA VAL A 369 -2.58 -2.95 7.37
C VAL A 369 -2.30 -3.78 8.62
N THR A 370 -1.27 -3.40 9.40
CA THR A 370 -0.89 -4.13 10.61
C THR A 370 -1.96 -4.05 11.71
N TRP A 371 -2.89 -3.08 11.68
CA TRP A 371 -4.03 -3.06 12.62
C TRP A 371 -5.09 -4.11 12.31
N ASN A 372 -5.05 -4.72 11.12
CA ASN A 372 -6.04 -5.70 10.66
C ASN A 372 -5.52 -7.14 10.73
N THR A 373 -4.23 -7.36 10.50
CA THR A 373 -3.60 -8.68 10.46
C THR A 373 -2.14 -8.59 10.93
N PRO A 374 -1.56 -9.66 11.53
CA PRO A 374 -0.12 -9.74 11.73
C PRO A 374 0.61 -9.54 10.40
N THR A 375 1.52 -8.56 10.36
CA THR A 375 2.28 -8.18 9.17
C THR A 375 3.74 -7.93 9.50
N ALA A 376 4.65 -8.43 8.68
CA ALA A 376 6.05 -8.04 8.70
C ALA A 376 6.63 -7.97 7.28
N THR A 377 7.70 -7.19 7.15
CA THR A 377 8.43 -6.98 5.90
C THR A 377 9.85 -7.53 6.05
N VAL A 378 10.30 -8.33 5.08
CA VAL A 378 11.73 -8.62 4.92
C VAL A 378 12.37 -7.62 3.98
N ASN A 379 13.60 -7.22 4.29
CA ASN A 379 14.46 -6.43 3.43
C ASN A 379 15.48 -7.36 2.80
N ILE A 380 15.64 -7.29 1.47
CA ILE A 380 16.69 -8.01 0.74
C ILE A 380 17.61 -6.99 0.10
N ALA A 381 18.92 -7.25 0.17
CA ALA A 381 19.93 -6.39 -0.40
C ALA A 381 19.87 -6.43 -1.94
N THR A 382 19.19 -5.44 -2.51
CA THR A 382 19.07 -5.17 -3.95
C THR A 382 19.98 -4.03 -4.39
N TRP A 383 20.47 -3.23 -3.43
CA TRP A 383 21.33 -2.08 -3.67
C TRP A 383 22.65 -2.20 -2.90
N VAL A 384 23.71 -1.56 -3.39
CA VAL A 384 24.97 -1.46 -2.66
C VAL A 384 24.80 -0.66 -1.36
N PRO A 385 25.50 -1.01 -0.27
CA PRO A 385 25.46 -0.28 1.00
C PRO A 385 25.70 1.23 0.83
N GLY A 386 24.85 2.03 1.48
CA GLY A 386 24.92 3.48 1.42
C GLY A 386 24.18 4.12 0.24
N THR A 387 23.53 3.32 -0.62
CA THR A 387 22.59 3.84 -1.62
C THR A 387 21.39 4.48 -0.91
N PRO A 388 21.13 5.79 -1.09
CA PRO A 388 19.92 6.38 -0.56
C PRO A 388 18.71 5.88 -1.34
N GLY A 389 17.65 5.43 -0.66
CA GLY A 389 16.36 5.23 -1.29
C GLY A 389 15.86 6.53 -1.93
N HIS A 390 14.96 6.42 -2.90
CA HIS A 390 14.35 7.56 -3.61
C HIS A 390 15.42 8.40 -4.36
N SER A 391 16.50 7.76 -4.78
CA SER A 391 17.55 8.37 -5.60
C SER A 391 17.60 7.75 -6.99
N GLU A 392 18.21 8.47 -7.94
CA GLU A 392 18.52 7.93 -9.27
C GLU A 392 19.40 6.67 -9.16
N ALA A 393 20.28 6.58 -8.16
CA ALA A 393 21.13 5.42 -7.93
C ALA A 393 20.34 4.18 -7.47
N SER A 394 19.34 4.34 -6.60
CA SER A 394 18.43 3.25 -6.22
C SER A 394 17.53 2.86 -7.39
N ALA A 395 17.04 3.82 -8.19
CA ALA A 395 16.22 3.52 -9.36
C ALA A 395 17.00 2.73 -10.41
N LEU A 396 18.25 3.14 -10.70
CA LEU A 396 19.15 2.44 -11.60
C LEU A 396 19.42 1.01 -11.14
N GLN A 397 19.77 0.82 -9.86
CA GLN A 397 20.03 -0.51 -9.31
C GLN A 397 18.78 -1.40 -9.29
N SER A 398 17.59 -0.81 -9.09
CA SER A 398 16.32 -1.55 -9.13
C SER A 398 15.93 -2.04 -10.52
N GLY A 399 16.50 -1.47 -11.58
CA GLY A 399 16.35 -1.95 -12.96
C GLY A 399 17.50 -2.82 -13.46
N SER A 400 18.54 -3.04 -12.65
CA SER A 400 19.79 -3.69 -13.06
C SER A 400 19.98 -5.07 -12.41
N ILE A 401 21.08 -5.74 -12.78
CA ILE A 401 21.37 -7.11 -12.33
C ILE A 401 21.36 -7.27 -10.79
N TYR A 402 21.72 -6.21 -10.04
CA TYR A 402 21.66 -6.22 -8.57
C TYR A 402 20.21 -6.31 -8.06
N GLY A 403 19.34 -5.41 -8.52
CA GLY A 403 17.92 -5.46 -8.17
C GLY A 403 17.23 -6.74 -8.65
N LEU A 404 17.49 -7.15 -9.89
CA LEU A 404 16.84 -8.30 -10.52
C LEU A 404 17.17 -9.62 -9.83
N LYS A 405 18.45 -9.88 -9.50
CA LYS A 405 18.82 -11.05 -8.70
C LYS A 405 18.33 -10.96 -7.27
N GLY A 406 18.32 -9.76 -6.68
CA GLY A 406 17.71 -9.53 -5.37
C GLY A 406 16.22 -9.90 -5.35
N ALA A 407 15.45 -9.53 -6.37
CA ALA A 407 14.04 -9.92 -6.49
C ALA A 407 13.85 -11.44 -6.67
N ILE A 408 14.73 -12.11 -7.43
CA ILE A 408 14.71 -13.58 -7.53
C ILE A 408 14.95 -14.20 -6.15
N THR A 409 15.95 -13.72 -5.41
CA THR A 409 16.21 -14.17 -4.03
C THR A 409 15.01 -13.89 -3.12
N ALA A 410 14.45 -12.69 -3.18
CA ALA A 410 13.26 -12.31 -2.40
C ALA A 410 12.06 -13.22 -2.67
N SER A 411 11.82 -13.60 -3.93
CA SER A 411 10.73 -14.52 -4.28
C SER A 411 10.86 -15.89 -3.60
N LYS A 412 12.09 -16.40 -3.47
CA LYS A 412 12.39 -17.66 -2.77
C LYS A 412 12.23 -17.50 -1.26
N VAL A 413 12.69 -16.38 -0.69
CA VAL A 413 12.54 -16.07 0.74
C VAL A 413 11.07 -15.99 1.12
N LEU A 414 10.26 -15.23 0.38
CA LEU A 414 8.81 -15.13 0.60
C LEU A 414 8.13 -16.50 0.45
N ALA A 415 8.56 -17.32 -0.51
CA ALA A 415 8.00 -18.66 -0.69
C ALA A 415 8.27 -19.59 0.50
N VAL A 416 9.51 -19.60 1.02
CA VAL A 416 9.88 -20.37 2.22
C VAL A 416 9.12 -19.88 3.45
N TRP A 417 9.10 -18.57 3.65
CA TRP A 417 8.44 -17.94 4.79
C TRP A 417 6.91 -18.17 4.77
N GLY A 418 6.30 -18.02 3.59
CA GLY A 418 4.88 -18.27 3.40
C GLY A 418 4.50 -19.72 3.66
N LEU A 419 5.30 -20.70 3.19
CA LEU A 419 5.04 -22.11 3.45
C LEU A 419 5.23 -22.48 4.92
N GLU A 420 6.20 -21.88 5.62
CA GLU A 420 6.34 -22.01 7.08
C GLU A 420 5.03 -21.61 7.77
N LEU A 421 4.49 -20.43 7.44
CA LEU A 421 3.25 -19.94 8.03
C LEU A 421 2.00 -20.74 7.63
N VAL A 422 2.00 -21.33 6.44
CA VAL A 422 0.86 -22.14 5.95
C VAL A 422 0.85 -23.54 6.57
N MET A 423 2.02 -24.16 6.77
CA MET A 423 2.14 -25.56 7.15
C MET A 423 2.56 -25.79 8.61
N ASN A 424 3.12 -24.78 9.29
CA ASN A 424 3.48 -24.87 10.69
C ASN A 424 2.43 -24.14 11.57
N PRO A 425 1.43 -24.87 12.09
CA PRO A 425 0.37 -24.27 12.90
C PRO A 425 0.88 -23.71 14.24
N GLU A 426 2.01 -24.19 14.76
CA GLU A 426 2.60 -23.68 16.00
C GLU A 426 3.22 -22.29 15.76
N ALA A 427 4.00 -22.13 14.68
CA ALA A 427 4.57 -20.84 14.28
C ALA A 427 3.47 -19.80 14.01
N LEU A 428 2.42 -20.16 13.26
CA LEU A 428 1.29 -19.27 13.00
C LEU A 428 0.54 -18.90 14.29
N ALA A 429 0.36 -19.85 15.21
CA ALA A 429 -0.29 -19.57 16.48
C ALA A 429 0.53 -18.61 17.36
N GLU A 430 1.86 -18.74 17.37
CA GLU A 430 2.76 -17.81 18.07
C GLU A 430 2.67 -16.39 17.50
N VAL A 431 2.76 -16.25 16.17
CA VAL A 431 2.60 -14.97 15.46
C VAL A 431 1.28 -14.29 15.82
N ARG A 432 0.18 -15.05 15.81
CA ARG A 432 -1.14 -14.52 16.14
C ARG A 432 -1.28 -14.16 17.62
N ALA A 433 -0.73 -14.96 18.51
CA ALA A 433 -0.76 -14.69 19.94
C ALA A 433 0.00 -13.40 20.29
N GLU A 434 1.18 -13.16 19.68
CA GLU A 434 1.87 -11.88 19.85
C GLU A 434 1.00 -10.72 19.34
N PHE A 435 0.43 -10.84 18.14
CA PHE A 435 -0.41 -9.80 17.56
C PHE A 435 -1.62 -9.47 18.43
N GLU A 436 -2.38 -10.47 18.86
CA GLU A 436 -3.56 -10.31 19.72
C GLU A 436 -3.19 -9.63 21.05
N ALA A 437 -2.04 -9.96 21.63
CA ALA A 437 -1.55 -9.31 22.84
C ALA A 437 -1.14 -7.84 22.60
N ARG A 438 -0.61 -7.49 21.43
CA ARG A 438 -0.29 -6.09 21.07
C ARG A 438 -1.53 -5.25 20.79
N MET A 439 -2.59 -5.88 20.30
CA MET A 439 -3.87 -5.23 20.04
C MET A 439 -4.72 -5.04 21.30
N GLU A 440 -4.39 -5.71 22.39
CA GLU A 440 -5.15 -5.61 23.65
C GLU A 440 -5.21 -4.17 24.16
N GLY A 441 -6.41 -3.63 24.31
CA GLY A 441 -6.65 -2.28 24.82
C GLY A 441 -6.62 -1.17 23.76
N LEU A 442 -6.25 -1.48 22.51
CA LEU A 442 -6.36 -0.54 21.39
C LEU A 442 -7.84 -0.40 20.94
N PRO A 443 -8.24 0.77 20.43
CA PRO A 443 -9.59 0.96 19.89
C PRO A 443 -9.80 0.14 18.61
N PRO A 444 -11.04 -0.06 18.16
CA PRO A 444 -11.30 -0.58 16.82
C PRO A 444 -10.64 0.28 15.74
N TYR A 445 -10.12 -0.38 14.70
CA TYR A 445 -9.65 0.30 13.51
C TYR A 445 -10.82 0.95 12.77
N GLU A 446 -10.71 2.24 12.43
CA GLU A 446 -11.79 2.99 11.78
C GLU A 446 -11.47 3.41 10.34
N GLY A 447 -10.21 3.34 9.91
CA GLY A 447 -9.77 3.85 8.60
C GLY A 447 -9.86 5.37 8.52
N LYS A 448 -8.72 6.05 8.38
CA LYS A 448 -8.67 7.52 8.36
C LYS A 448 -8.09 8.09 7.07
N ALA A 449 -7.48 7.27 6.23
CA ALA A 449 -6.92 7.74 4.98
C ALA A 449 -8.02 8.15 4.00
N MET A 450 -7.75 9.21 3.25
CA MET A 450 -8.62 9.69 2.18
C MET A 450 -7.79 10.19 1.02
N ILE A 451 -8.30 9.97 -0.19
CA ILE A 451 -7.76 10.52 -1.43
C ILE A 451 -8.80 11.48 -2.00
N PRO A 452 -8.50 12.79 -2.11
CA PRO A 452 -9.45 13.73 -2.69
C PRO A 452 -9.71 13.38 -4.16
N LEU A 453 -10.95 13.54 -4.62
CA LEU A 453 -11.32 13.22 -6.01
C LEU A 453 -10.47 13.97 -7.06
N SER A 454 -9.98 15.15 -6.73
CA SER A 454 -9.11 15.96 -7.57
C SER A 454 -7.68 15.41 -7.71
N ALA A 455 -7.30 14.41 -6.91
CA ALA A 455 -6.00 13.74 -7.01
C ALA A 455 -5.97 12.68 -8.11
N TYR A 456 -7.12 12.14 -8.50
CA TYR A 456 -7.18 11.12 -9.55
C TYR A 456 -6.91 11.77 -10.91
N PRO A 457 -5.98 11.18 -11.70
CA PRO A 457 -5.79 11.61 -13.08
C PRO A 457 -7.01 11.25 -13.94
N GLU A 458 -7.08 11.88 -15.12
CA GLU A 458 -8.04 11.50 -16.15
C GLU A 458 -7.82 10.05 -16.60
N ALA A 459 -8.88 9.27 -16.69
CA ALA A 459 -8.82 7.89 -17.19
C ALA A 459 -8.22 7.87 -18.61
N PRO A 460 -7.10 7.16 -18.85
CA PRO A 460 -6.38 7.24 -20.12
C PRO A 460 -7.26 6.90 -21.34
N GLY A 461 -7.12 7.67 -22.42
CA GLY A 461 -7.82 7.42 -23.67
C GLY A 461 -9.33 7.72 -23.66
N ILE A 462 -9.91 8.21 -22.57
CA ILE A 462 -11.34 8.55 -22.48
C ILE A 462 -11.53 10.07 -22.36
N LEU A 463 -12.35 10.62 -23.25
CA LEU A 463 -12.72 12.03 -23.26
C LEU A 463 -14.24 12.15 -23.20
N VAL A 464 -14.72 13.01 -22.32
CA VAL A 464 -16.15 13.37 -22.23
C VAL A 464 -16.28 14.85 -22.53
N SER A 465 -17.22 15.23 -23.39
CA SER A 465 -17.50 16.62 -23.75
C SER A 465 -18.94 16.97 -23.43
N ALA A 466 -19.16 18.14 -22.84
CA ALA A 466 -20.50 18.65 -22.60
C ALA A 466 -21.22 18.99 -23.93
N PRO A 467 -22.54 18.72 -24.03
CA PRO A 467 -23.41 18.23 -22.98
C PRO A 467 -23.45 16.71 -22.84
N GLY A 468 -22.80 15.90 -23.68
CA GLY A 468 -22.97 14.44 -23.57
C GLY A 468 -22.32 13.60 -24.68
N LYS A 469 -21.12 13.96 -25.12
CA LYS A 469 -20.38 13.18 -26.12
C LYS A 469 -19.18 12.49 -25.47
N VAL A 470 -18.98 11.21 -25.78
CA VAL A 470 -17.81 10.45 -25.34
C VAL A 470 -16.96 10.11 -26.54
N LYS A 471 -15.65 10.29 -26.40
CA LYS A 471 -14.65 9.84 -27.37
C LYS A 471 -13.65 8.94 -26.66
N LEU A 472 -13.52 7.74 -27.19
CA LEU A 472 -12.50 6.76 -26.83
C LEU A 472 -11.39 6.81 -27.90
N VAL A 473 -10.16 7.03 -27.47
CA VAL A 473 -8.95 7.02 -28.31
C VAL A 473 -8.26 5.67 -28.12
N THR A 474 -8.49 4.75 -29.06
CA THR A 474 -7.97 3.38 -28.93
C THR A 474 -6.44 3.38 -28.94
N GLY A 475 -5.84 2.50 -28.13
CA GLY A 475 -4.39 2.46 -27.93
C GLY A 475 -3.83 3.55 -27.02
N SER A 476 -4.66 4.51 -26.58
CA SER A 476 -4.35 5.40 -25.44
C SER A 476 -5.00 4.96 -24.14
N THR A 477 -5.87 3.96 -24.21
CA THR A 477 -6.44 3.22 -23.08
C THR A 477 -5.43 2.24 -22.49
N ALA A 478 -5.70 1.80 -21.27
CA ALA A 478 -4.89 0.79 -20.59
C ALA A 478 -5.29 -0.65 -20.96
N PHE A 479 -6.45 -0.82 -21.57
CA PHE A 479 -6.97 -2.11 -22.03
C PHE A 479 -6.95 -2.17 -23.55
N VAL A 480 -6.94 -3.39 -24.10
CA VAL A 480 -7.08 -3.60 -25.54
C VAL A 480 -8.56 -3.76 -25.86
N GLU A 481 -9.11 -2.85 -26.66
CA GLU A 481 -10.50 -2.93 -27.10
C GLU A 481 -10.75 -4.19 -27.95
N THR A 482 -11.75 -4.97 -27.56
CA THR A 482 -12.21 -6.15 -28.26
C THR A 482 -13.69 -6.03 -28.59
N ILE A 483 -14.13 -6.62 -29.71
CA ILE A 483 -15.55 -6.65 -30.08
C ILE A 483 -16.36 -7.31 -28.97
N GLY A 484 -17.38 -6.59 -28.48
CA GLY A 484 -18.26 -7.02 -27.40
C GLY A 484 -17.95 -6.38 -26.05
N ASP A 485 -16.78 -5.76 -25.87
CA ASP A 485 -16.46 -5.00 -24.65
C ASP A 485 -17.40 -3.81 -24.49
N GLN A 486 -17.62 -3.39 -23.25
CA GLN A 486 -18.50 -2.29 -22.90
C GLN A 486 -17.76 -1.18 -22.16
N ILE A 487 -18.07 0.06 -22.51
CA ILE A 487 -17.63 1.26 -21.79
C ILE A 487 -18.89 1.97 -21.30
N SER A 488 -19.01 2.16 -19.99
CA SER A 488 -20.11 2.91 -19.39
C SER A 488 -19.62 4.14 -18.65
N ILE A 489 -20.36 5.24 -18.80
CA ILE A 489 -20.15 6.49 -18.09
C ILE A 489 -21.27 6.66 -17.07
N ALA A 490 -20.93 7.03 -15.84
CA ALA A 490 -21.88 7.24 -14.76
C ALA A 490 -21.57 8.49 -13.93
N THR A 491 -22.55 9.00 -13.20
CA THR A 491 -22.34 10.02 -12.18
C THR A 491 -21.46 9.49 -11.04
N LEU A 492 -20.98 10.36 -10.14
CA LEU A 492 -20.23 9.93 -8.97
C LEU A 492 -21.09 9.06 -8.03
N GLU A 493 -22.41 9.31 -8.02
CA GLU A 493 -23.42 8.56 -7.29
C GLU A 493 -23.71 7.18 -7.91
N GLY A 494 -23.28 6.95 -9.15
CA GLY A 494 -23.41 5.68 -9.87
C GLY A 494 -24.61 5.58 -10.82
N ASP A 495 -25.27 6.70 -11.12
CA ASP A 495 -26.34 6.71 -12.12
C ASP A 495 -25.71 6.63 -13.52
N GLU A 496 -26.04 5.58 -14.29
CA GLU A 496 -25.52 5.40 -15.64
C GLU A 496 -26.04 6.51 -16.57
N LEU A 497 -25.10 7.23 -17.20
CA LEU A 497 -25.35 8.31 -18.15
C LEU A 497 -25.31 7.82 -19.60
N GLY A 498 -24.71 6.66 -19.84
CA GLY A 498 -24.67 6.03 -21.15
C GLY A 498 -23.68 4.86 -21.20
N ARG A 499 -23.90 3.98 -22.17
CA ARG A 499 -23.06 2.80 -22.40
C ARG A 499 -22.85 2.55 -23.87
N PHE A 500 -21.62 2.19 -24.22
CA PHE A 500 -21.25 1.77 -25.56
C PHE A 500 -20.76 0.33 -25.56
N THR A 501 -21.07 -0.42 -26.63
CA THR A 501 -20.51 -1.76 -26.87
C THR A 501 -19.62 -1.70 -28.11
N VAL A 502 -18.36 -2.09 -27.96
CA VAL A 502 -17.37 -2.08 -29.03
C VAL A 502 -17.82 -3.00 -30.16
N SER A 503 -18.09 -2.41 -31.32
CA SER A 503 -18.49 -3.13 -32.54
C SER A 503 -17.39 -3.16 -33.60
N ASP A 504 -16.40 -2.28 -33.50
CA ASP A 504 -15.24 -2.19 -34.38
C ASP A 504 -13.99 -1.86 -33.55
N ALA A 505 -13.20 -2.89 -33.25
CA ALA A 505 -11.97 -2.78 -32.48
C ALA A 505 -10.79 -2.24 -33.30
N ALA A 506 -10.94 -2.06 -34.62
CA ALA A 506 -9.89 -1.53 -35.48
C ALA A 506 -9.98 0.00 -35.69
N ALA A 507 -11.01 0.65 -35.13
CA ALA A 507 -11.21 2.07 -35.25
C ALA A 507 -10.26 2.83 -34.31
N ASP A 508 -9.44 3.75 -34.86
CA ASP A 508 -8.52 4.60 -34.07
C ASP A 508 -9.26 5.48 -33.04
N GLU A 509 -10.52 5.80 -33.33
CA GLU A 509 -11.39 6.60 -32.47
C GLU A 509 -12.81 6.05 -32.50
N ILE A 510 -13.40 5.91 -31.31
CA ILE A 510 -14.79 5.48 -31.13
C ILE A 510 -15.54 6.62 -30.46
N VAL A 511 -16.67 7.03 -31.04
CA VAL A 511 -17.49 8.14 -30.52
C VAL A 511 -18.92 7.68 -30.31
N PHE A 512 -19.48 7.99 -29.15
CA PHE A 512 -20.88 7.72 -28.81
C PHE A 512 -21.48 8.85 -27.97
N ASP A 513 -22.80 8.96 -28.01
CA ASP A 513 -23.55 9.94 -27.22
C ASP A 513 -24.02 9.32 -25.90
N LEU A 514 -24.09 10.13 -24.85
CA LEU A 514 -24.70 9.80 -23.57
C LEU A 514 -26.24 9.92 -23.68
N ASP A 515 -26.94 9.09 -22.92
CA ASP A 515 -28.39 9.18 -22.72
C ASP A 515 -28.76 10.35 -21.78
N GLY A 516 -27.84 10.74 -20.89
CA GLY A 516 -27.95 11.89 -19.99
C GLY A 516 -27.05 13.07 -20.37
N GLU A 517 -27.21 14.19 -19.67
CA GLU A 517 -26.38 15.39 -19.87
C GLU A 517 -25.30 15.52 -18.77
N VAL A 518 -24.13 16.03 -19.15
CA VAL A 518 -23.03 16.42 -18.26
C VAL A 518 -22.69 17.89 -18.44
N SER A 519 -22.34 18.56 -17.34
CA SER A 519 -21.85 19.94 -17.36
C SER A 519 -20.34 19.99 -17.57
N SER A 520 -19.83 21.06 -18.18
CA SER A 520 -18.37 21.30 -18.26
C SER A 520 -17.78 21.39 -16.85
N GLY A 521 -16.68 20.68 -16.61
CA GLY A 521 -16.03 20.48 -15.31
C GLY A 521 -16.68 19.42 -14.42
N GLN A 522 -17.80 18.80 -14.83
CA GLN A 522 -18.39 17.70 -14.06
C GLN A 522 -17.52 16.45 -14.17
N GLN A 523 -17.11 15.90 -13.04
CA GLN A 523 -16.40 14.64 -12.98
C GLN A 523 -17.40 13.47 -13.09
N VAL A 524 -17.06 12.47 -13.89
CA VAL A 524 -17.84 11.25 -14.12
C VAL A 524 -16.98 10.01 -13.91
N LYS A 525 -17.62 8.87 -13.61
CA LYS A 525 -16.98 7.56 -13.49
C LYS A 525 -16.98 6.85 -14.83
N VAL A 526 -15.86 6.22 -15.16
CA VAL A 526 -15.71 5.33 -16.31
C VAL A 526 -15.59 3.90 -15.81
N THR A 527 -16.37 2.99 -16.39
CA THR A 527 -16.26 1.56 -16.14
C THR A 527 -16.05 0.84 -17.47
N TYR A 528 -15.05 -0.03 -17.49
CA TYR A 528 -14.78 -0.94 -18.59
C TYR A 528 -15.30 -2.33 -18.21
N THR A 529 -15.96 -3.02 -19.12
CA THR A 529 -16.42 -4.39 -18.93
C THR A 529 -16.02 -5.21 -20.14
N ALA A 530 -15.11 -6.17 -19.94
CA ALA A 530 -14.72 -7.08 -21.00
C ALA A 530 -15.91 -7.95 -21.44
N ALA A 531 -15.87 -8.47 -22.66
CA ALA A 531 -16.93 -9.31 -23.23
C ALA A 531 -17.22 -10.59 -22.41
N ASP A 532 -16.26 -11.06 -21.60
CA ASP A 532 -16.41 -12.19 -20.68
C ASP A 532 -17.11 -11.82 -19.35
N GLY A 533 -17.40 -10.53 -19.14
CA GLY A 533 -18.05 -9.97 -17.95
C GLY A 533 -17.09 -9.42 -16.90
N ASP A 534 -15.77 -9.51 -17.11
CA ASP A 534 -14.78 -8.96 -16.19
C ASP A 534 -14.88 -7.43 -16.16
N THR A 535 -15.24 -6.88 -14.99
CA THR A 535 -15.59 -5.46 -14.83
C THR A 535 -14.53 -4.71 -14.05
N TRP A 536 -14.06 -3.61 -14.62
CA TRP A 536 -13.03 -2.74 -14.06
C TRP A 536 -13.58 -1.32 -13.89
N PHE A 537 -13.60 -0.81 -12.65
CA PHE A 537 -13.78 0.64 -12.45
C PHE A 537 -12.52 1.34 -12.95
N TYR A 538 -12.61 1.85 -14.18
CA TYR A 538 -11.45 2.32 -14.94
C TYR A 538 -10.92 3.66 -14.44
N GLY A 539 -11.76 4.52 -13.89
CA GLY A 539 -11.31 5.77 -13.30
C GLY A 539 -12.30 6.90 -13.48
N TYR A 540 -11.78 8.12 -13.37
CA TYR A 540 -12.57 9.35 -13.43
C TYR A 540 -12.21 10.17 -14.67
N VAL A 541 -13.17 10.89 -15.22
CA VAL A 541 -12.93 11.88 -16.29
C VAL A 541 -13.69 13.16 -15.98
N HIS A 542 -13.09 14.32 -16.22
CA HIS A 542 -13.81 15.60 -16.21
C HIS A 542 -14.38 15.90 -17.60
N ALA A 543 -15.67 16.18 -17.67
CA ALA A 543 -16.32 16.61 -18.91
C ALA A 543 -15.78 17.98 -19.35
N GLN A 544 -15.29 18.08 -20.59
CA GLN A 544 -14.74 19.30 -21.19
C GLN A 544 -15.85 20.21 -21.72
#